data_AF-A0A7X8DK40-F1
#
_entry.id   AF-A0A7X8DK40-F1
#
_cell.length_a   1.000
_cell.length_b   1.000
_cell.length_c   1.000
_cell.angle_alpha   90.00
_cell.angle_beta   90.00
_cell.angle_gamma   90.00
#
_symmetry.space_group_name_H-M   'P 1'
#
loop_
_entity.id
_entity.type
_entity.pdbx_description
1 polymer ?
#
loop_
_entity_poly.entity_id
_entity_poly.type
_entity_poly.pdbx_seq_one_letter_code
_entity_poly.pdbx_strand_id
1 'polypeptide(L)'
;NSLIILVVFSSLSPIIDGKKTAILGGVAGGIILFILGISILHTMLIYYNEIYSLDIPMLRVCEYIGVGYRKLYSIVLWIAMFTTALANGFGFMNRLQEHRNFKMALFCITAIPLAKLGFANLIGTIYPVFGFIGLWVILYVIGSLS
;
A
#
# COMPACT_ATOMS: atom_id res chain seq x y z
N ASN A 1 -4.93 0.83 9.99
CA ASN A 1 -3.51 1.10 9.63
C ASN A 1 -2.93 2.36 10.32
N SER A 2 -3.58 2.96 11.33
CA SER A 2 -3.02 4.15 12.01
C SER A 2 -1.81 3.84 12.91
N LEU A 3 -1.66 2.60 13.38
CA LEU A 3 -0.57 2.20 14.26
C LEU A 3 0.79 2.11 13.53
N ILE A 4 0.82 1.61 12.29
CA ILE A 4 2.05 1.56 11.48
C ILE A 4 2.47 2.97 11.07
N ILE A 5 1.49 3.80 10.71
CA ILE A 5 1.71 5.22 10.40
C ILE A 5 2.27 5.95 11.62
N LEU A 6 1.73 5.73 12.83
CA LEU A 6 2.26 6.30 14.07
C LEU A 6 3.68 5.82 14.40
N VAL A 7 3.99 4.55 14.18
CA VAL A 7 5.36 4.02 14.40
C VAL A 7 6.34 4.62 13.40
N VAL A 8 5.98 4.69 12.12
CA VAL A 8 6.82 5.31 11.08
C VAL A 8 7.02 6.80 11.36
N PHE A 9 5.97 7.55 11.69
CA PHE A 9 6.09 8.96 12.07
C PHE A 9 6.86 9.15 13.39
N SER A 10 6.68 8.27 14.38
CA SER A 10 7.44 8.28 15.63
C SER A 10 8.92 7.97 15.41
N SER A 11 9.27 7.10 14.46
CA SER A 11 10.65 6.81 14.08
C SER A 11 11.28 7.91 13.24
N LEU A 12 10.48 8.65 12.44
CA LEU A 12 10.93 9.85 11.74
C LEU A 12 11.04 11.09 12.64
N SER A 13 10.23 11.18 13.71
CA SER A 13 10.19 12.32 14.62
C SER A 13 11.56 12.73 15.20
N PRO A 14 12.45 11.81 15.63
CA PRO A 14 13.79 12.19 16.13
C PRO A 14 14.80 12.52 15.02
N ILE A 15 14.48 12.26 13.74
CA ILE A 15 15.37 12.49 12.58
C ILE A 15 15.03 13.84 11.90
N ILE A 16 13.83 14.38 12.14
CA ILE A 16 13.38 15.63 11.56
C ILE A 16 13.72 16.80 12.49
N ASP A 17 14.64 17.67 12.05
CA ASP A 17 15.08 18.85 12.79
C ASP A 17 14.01 19.94 12.97
N GLY A 18 12.89 19.89 12.23
CA GLY A 18 11.85 20.91 12.36
C GLY A 18 10.52 20.64 11.68
N LYS A 19 9.44 21.21 12.26
CA LYS A 19 8.05 21.11 11.75
C LYS A 19 7.92 21.53 10.27
N LYS A 20 8.70 22.53 9.84
CA LYS A 20 8.71 23.02 8.45
C LYS A 20 9.22 21.94 7.47
N THR A 21 10.27 21.21 7.84
CA THR A 21 10.85 20.14 7.03
C THR A 21 9.90 18.95 6.94
N ALA A 22 9.20 18.60 8.03
CA ALA A 22 8.15 17.57 8.02
C ALA A 22 7.03 17.89 7.02
N ILE A 23 6.53 19.14 7.06
CA ILE A 23 5.47 19.60 6.17
C ILE A 23 5.95 19.60 4.72
N LEU A 24 7.14 20.14 4.45
CA LEU A 24 7.71 20.18 3.10
C LEU A 24 7.90 18.77 2.53
N GLY A 25 8.42 17.83 3.33
CA GLY A 25 8.59 16.43 2.94
C GLY A 25 7.26 15.72 2.68
N GLY A 26 6.25 15.96 3.53
CA GLY A 26 4.90 15.44 3.34
C GLY A 26 4.24 15.97 2.06
N VAL A 27 4.33 17.28 1.81
CA VAL A 27 3.79 17.92 0.60
C VAL A 27 4.52 17.44 -0.65
N ALA A 28 5.86 17.42 -0.64
CA ALA A 28 6.64 16.93 -1.78
C ALA A 28 6.34 15.46 -2.10
N GLY A 29 6.30 14.59 -1.07
CA GLY A 29 5.93 13.19 -1.23
C GLY A 29 4.50 13.01 -1.75
N GLY A 30 3.55 13.79 -1.24
CA GLY A 30 2.16 13.80 -1.71
C GLY A 30 2.03 14.20 -3.18
N ILE A 31 2.72 15.26 -3.60
CA ILE A 31 2.74 15.72 -5.01
C ILE A 31 3.31 14.64 -5.93
N ILE A 32 4.44 14.03 -5.56
CA ILE A 32 5.06 12.96 -6.35
C ILE A 32 4.09 11.77 -6.49
N LEU A 33 3.48 11.33 -5.38
CA LEU A 33 2.50 10.24 -5.40
C LEU A 33 1.26 10.59 -6.23
N PHE A 34 0.79 11.84 -6.19
CA PHE A 34 -0.35 12.30 -6.97
C PHE A 34 -0.06 12.26 -8.47
N ILE A 35 1.11 12.74 -8.89
CA ILE A 35 1.56 12.70 -10.29
C ILE A 35 1.65 11.25 -10.79
N LEU A 36 2.28 10.37 -10.00
CA LEU A 36 2.38 8.95 -10.33
C LEU A 36 1.00 8.28 -10.43
N GLY A 37 0.10 8.58 -9.48
CA GLY A 37 -1.26 8.06 -9.48
C GLY A 37 -2.07 8.48 -10.71
N ILE A 38 -1.98 9.76 -11.10
CA ILE A 38 -2.61 10.26 -12.33
C ILE A 38 -2.04 9.57 -13.57
N SER A 39 -0.71 9.38 -13.63
CA SER A 39 -0.08 8.70 -14.76
C SER A 39 -0.60 7.27 -14.95
N ILE A 40 -0.74 6.52 -13.84
CA ILE A 40 -1.31 5.17 -13.85
C ILE A 40 -2.78 5.22 -14.28
N LEU A 41 -3.58 6.11 -13.68
CA LEU A 41 -5.01 6.24 -14.00
C LEU A 41 -5.23 6.57 -15.48
N HIS A 42 -4.44 7.50 -16.03
CA HIS A 42 -4.49 7.87 -17.43
C HIS A 42 -4.18 6.68 -18.34
N THR A 43 -3.16 5.90 -18.01
CA THR A 43 -2.79 4.69 -18.76
C THR A 43 -3.90 3.64 -18.70
N MET A 44 -4.52 3.45 -17.53
CA MET A 44 -5.66 2.54 -17.36
C MET A 44 -6.86 2.93 -18.22
N LEU A 45 -7.14 4.23 -18.33
CA LEU A 45 -8.30 4.74 -19.04
C LEU A 45 -8.16 4.56 -20.56
N ILE A 46 -6.94 4.72 -21.10
CA ILE A 46 -6.65 4.52 -22.52
C ILE A 46 -6.85 3.05 -22.93
N TYR A 47 -6.37 2.12 -22.11
CA TYR A 47 -6.42 0.68 -22.42
C TYR A 47 -7.64 -0.04 -21.82
N TYR A 48 -8.57 0.70 -21.21
CA TYR A 48 -9.66 0.18 -20.37
C TYR A 48 -10.34 -1.09 -20.90
N ASN A 49 -10.68 -1.11 -22.18
CA ASN A 49 -11.43 -2.21 -22.81
C ASN A 49 -10.68 -3.56 -22.79
N GLU A 50 -9.34 -3.55 -22.80
CA GLU A 50 -8.53 -4.78 -22.82
C GLU A 50 -8.03 -5.24 -21.44
N ILE A 51 -8.01 -4.33 -20.46
CA ILE A 51 -7.37 -4.58 -19.15
C ILE A 51 -8.36 -4.64 -17.98
N TYR A 52 -9.64 -4.28 -18.17
CA TYR A 52 -10.63 -4.25 -17.07
C TYR A 52 -10.83 -5.62 -16.39
N SER A 53 -10.74 -6.71 -17.15
CA SER A 53 -10.99 -8.07 -16.66
C SER A 53 -9.73 -8.74 -16.09
N LEU A 54 -8.63 -8.01 -15.94
CA LEU A 54 -7.35 -8.55 -15.47
C LEU A 54 -7.10 -8.16 -14.01
N ASP A 55 -6.56 -9.11 -13.25
CA ASP A 55 -6.25 -8.91 -11.83
C ASP A 55 -5.17 -7.86 -11.58
N ILE A 56 -4.19 -7.74 -12.48
CA ILE A 56 -3.07 -6.79 -12.40
C ILE A 56 -2.93 -6.07 -13.74
N PRO A 57 -3.77 -5.05 -14.01
CA PRO A 57 -3.84 -4.43 -15.32
C PRO A 57 -2.52 -3.76 -15.75
N MET A 58 -1.73 -3.20 -14.82
CA MET A 58 -0.41 -2.63 -15.12
C MET A 58 0.59 -3.67 -15.65
N LEU A 59 0.50 -4.91 -15.18
CA LEU A 59 1.40 -5.98 -15.64
C LEU A 59 1.13 -6.29 -17.12
N ARG A 60 -0.13 -6.20 -17.56
CA ARG A 60 -0.51 -6.34 -18.97
C ARG A 60 -0.08 -5.13 -19.79
N VAL A 61 -0.18 -3.92 -19.24
CA VAL A 61 0.33 -2.71 -19.89
C VAL A 61 1.83 -2.85 -20.22
N CYS A 62 2.63 -3.39 -19.29
CA CYS A 62 4.05 -3.65 -19.53
C CYS A 62 4.31 -4.69 -20.63
N GLU A 63 3.36 -5.57 -20.92
CA GLU A 63 3.47 -6.53 -22.01
C GLU A 63 3.44 -5.86 -23.39
N TYR A 64 2.66 -4.78 -23.57
CA TYR A 64 2.66 -4.02 -24.82
C TYR A 64 4.00 -3.32 -25.10
N ILE A 65 4.80 -3.04 -24.06
CA ILE A 65 6.16 -2.49 -24.19
C ILE A 65 7.16 -3.59 -24.56
N GLY A 66 6.97 -4.80 -24.01
CA GLY A 66 7.73 -5.98 -24.38
C GLY A 66 7.73 -7.06 -23.30
N VAL A 67 7.88 -8.32 -23.72
CA VAL A 67 7.83 -9.48 -22.81
C VAL A 67 8.90 -9.44 -21.72
N GLY A 68 10.08 -8.87 -22.02
CA GLY A 68 11.14 -8.67 -21.03
C GLY A 68 10.75 -7.73 -19.89
N TYR A 69 10.08 -6.62 -20.21
CA TYR A 69 9.60 -5.65 -19.22
C TYR A 69 8.50 -6.22 -18.33
N ARG A 70 7.59 -7.03 -18.88
CA ARG A 70 6.59 -7.76 -18.09
C ARG A 70 7.25 -8.64 -17.02
N LYS A 71 8.28 -9.41 -17.40
CA LYS A 71 8.99 -10.29 -16.46
C LYS A 71 9.72 -9.50 -15.38
N LEU A 72 10.38 -8.41 -15.76
CA LEU A 72 11.07 -7.52 -14.82
C LEU A 72 10.09 -6.88 -13.84
N TYR A 73 8.97 -6.34 -14.34
CA TYR A 73 7.92 -5.74 -13.51
C TYR A 73 7.28 -6.75 -12.56
N SER A 74 7.04 -7.99 -13.01
CA SER A 74 6.55 -9.07 -12.15
C SER A 74 7.51 -9.38 -11.00
N ILE A 75 8.83 -9.40 -11.24
CA ILE A 75 9.85 -9.64 -10.21
C ILE A 75 9.87 -8.48 -9.22
N VAL A 76 9.86 -7.24 -9.71
CA VAL A 76 9.83 -6.03 -8.87
C VAL A 76 8.58 -5.98 -8.01
N LEU A 77 7.41 -6.26 -8.59
CA LEU A 77 6.15 -6.35 -7.84
C LEU A 77 6.23 -7.42 -6.74
N TRP A 78 6.77 -8.59 -7.05
CA TRP A 78 6.89 -9.67 -6.07
C TRP A 78 7.79 -9.28 -4.90
N ILE A 79 8.95 -8.68 -5.18
CA ILE A 79 9.88 -8.18 -4.14
C ILE A 79 9.22 -7.06 -3.31
N ALA A 80 8.48 -6.16 -3.96
CA ALA A 80 7.78 -5.05 -3.28
C ALA A 80 6.67 -5.57 -2.35
N MET A 81 5.87 -6.54 -2.81
CA MET A 81 4.85 -7.18 -1.97
C MET A 81 5.49 -7.93 -0.80
N PHE A 82 6.55 -8.69 -1.05
CA PHE A 82 7.26 -9.44 -0.01
C PHE A 82 7.86 -8.52 1.05
N THR A 83 8.53 -7.44 0.62
CA THR A 83 9.13 -6.44 1.52
C THR A 83 8.06 -5.74 2.35
N THR A 84 6.91 -5.41 1.76
CA THR A 84 5.77 -4.80 2.48
C THR A 84 5.18 -5.76 3.50
N ALA A 85 5.02 -7.04 3.14
CA ALA A 85 4.55 -8.08 4.05
C ALA A 85 5.52 -8.28 5.22
N LEU A 86 6.83 -8.30 4.96
CA LEU A 86 7.86 -8.35 5.99
C LEU A 86 7.79 -7.12 6.90
N ALA A 87 7.79 -5.91 6.36
CA ALA A 87 7.74 -4.67 7.15
C ALA A 87 6.51 -4.64 8.07
N ASN A 88 5.33 -5.00 7.55
CA ASN A 88 4.10 -5.09 8.32
C ASN A 88 4.14 -6.23 9.36
N GLY A 89 4.70 -7.38 8.99
CA GLY A 89 4.87 -8.53 9.88
C GLY A 89 5.82 -8.24 11.04
N PHE A 90 6.96 -7.59 10.78
CA PHE A 90 7.89 -7.13 11.80
C PHE A 90 7.25 -6.06 12.70
N GLY A 91 6.54 -5.09 12.13
CA GLY A 91 5.79 -4.09 12.90
C GLY A 91 4.73 -4.72 13.82
N PHE A 92 4.03 -5.74 13.34
CA PHE A 92 3.06 -6.50 14.13
C PHE A 92 3.75 -7.31 15.24
N MET A 93 4.85 -8.00 14.92
CA MET A 93 5.64 -8.77 15.89
C MET A 93 6.17 -7.90 17.03
N ASN A 94 6.69 -6.71 16.73
CA ASN A 94 7.28 -5.83 17.72
C ASN A 94 6.23 -5.21 18.66
N ARG A 95 4.95 -5.23 18.27
CA ARG A 95 3.83 -4.69 19.06
C ARG A 95 3.17 -5.74 19.95
N LEU A 96 3.21 -7.02 19.58
CA LEU A 96 2.66 -8.12 20.37
C LEU A 96 3.67 -8.57 21.45
N GLN A 97 3.68 -7.88 22.59
CA GLN A 97 4.53 -8.23 23.73
C GLN A 97 4.04 -9.50 24.48
N GLU A 98 2.76 -9.87 24.36
CA GLU A 98 2.17 -11.04 25.02
C GLU A 98 1.54 -12.03 24.03
N HIS A 99 1.89 -13.32 24.18
CA HIS A 99 1.47 -14.47 23.35
C HIS A 99 1.90 -14.43 21.87
N ARG A 100 3.18 -14.10 21.62
CA ARG A 100 3.80 -13.95 20.29
C ARG A 100 3.55 -15.15 19.35
N ASN A 101 3.77 -16.38 19.83
CA ASN A 101 3.77 -17.56 18.97
C ASN A 101 2.36 -17.99 18.51
N PHE A 102 1.35 -17.89 19.39
CA PHE A 102 -0.01 -18.31 19.07
C PHE A 102 -0.72 -17.35 18.09
N LYS A 103 -0.57 -16.04 18.29
CA LYS A 103 -1.17 -15.02 17.42
C LYS A 103 -0.52 -14.97 16.04
N MET A 104 0.79 -15.25 15.94
CA MET A 104 1.48 -15.39 14.65
C MET A 104 1.03 -16.63 13.89
N ALA A 105 0.92 -17.78 14.57
CA ALA A 105 0.42 -19.00 13.94
C ALA A 105 -1.01 -18.79 13.42
N LEU A 106 -1.88 -18.17 14.21
CA LEU A 106 -3.24 -17.84 13.78
C LEU A 106 -3.25 -16.89 12.58
N PHE A 107 -2.41 -15.85 12.56
CA PHE A 107 -2.28 -14.93 11.43
C PHE A 107 -1.90 -15.68 10.14
N CYS A 108 -0.86 -16.52 10.19
CA CYS A 108 -0.44 -17.33 9.04
C CYS A 108 -1.54 -18.29 8.58
N ILE A 109 -2.25 -18.93 9.50
CA ILE A 109 -3.35 -19.85 9.18
C ILE A 109 -4.51 -19.10 8.52
N THR A 110 -4.84 -17.89 8.98
CA THR A 110 -5.91 -17.06 8.37
C THR A 110 -5.51 -16.45 7.02
N ALA A 111 -4.22 -16.26 6.76
CA ALA A 111 -3.73 -15.71 5.50
C ALA A 111 -3.91 -16.70 4.32
N ILE A 112 -3.82 -18.01 4.57
CA ILE A 112 -3.95 -19.06 3.55
C ILE A 112 -5.33 -19.06 2.87
N PRO A 113 -6.48 -19.12 3.59
CA PRO A 113 -7.79 -19.07 2.96
C PRO A 113 -8.06 -17.70 2.32
N LEU A 114 -7.54 -16.61 2.89
CA LEU A 114 -7.64 -15.27 2.30
C LEU A 114 -6.91 -15.18 0.95
N ALA A 115 -5.74 -15.80 0.81
CA ALA A 115 -5.01 -15.84 -0.44
C ALA A 115 -5.75 -16.64 -1.54
N LYS A 116 -6.61 -17.60 -1.15
CA LYS A 116 -7.42 -18.40 -2.09
C LYS A 116 -8.66 -17.68 -2.63
N LEU A 117 -9.09 -16.57 -2.03
CA LEU A 117 -10.26 -15.78 -2.47
C LEU A 117 -10.05 -15.04 -3.80
N GLY A 118 -8.85 -15.11 -4.39
CA GLY A 118 -8.49 -14.43 -5.63
C GLY A 118 -7.96 -13.02 -5.36
N PHE A 119 -6.82 -12.69 -5.99
CA PHE A 119 -6.11 -11.42 -5.76
C PHE A 119 -6.99 -10.19 -6.09
N ALA A 120 -7.68 -10.23 -7.23
CA ALA A 120 -8.55 -9.13 -7.65
C ALA A 120 -9.72 -8.89 -6.70
N ASN A 121 -10.37 -9.95 -6.21
CA ASN A 121 -11.50 -9.81 -5.30
C ASN A 121 -11.07 -9.25 -3.94
N LEU A 122 -9.91 -9.72 -3.45
CA LEU A 122 -9.33 -9.23 -2.21
C LEU A 122 -9.03 -7.73 -2.31
N ILE A 123 -8.34 -7.32 -3.37
CA ILE A 123 -7.97 -5.93 -3.59
C ILE A 123 -9.19 -5.04 -3.91
N GLY A 124 -10.12 -5.53 -4.71
CA GLY A 124 -11.36 -4.84 -5.05
C GLY A 124 -12.24 -4.56 -3.83
N THR A 125 -12.13 -5.38 -2.78
CA THR A 125 -12.81 -5.12 -1.50
C THR A 125 -11.96 -4.26 -0.57
N ILE A 126 -10.67 -4.58 -0.46
CA ILE A 126 -9.76 -3.97 0.51
C ILE A 126 -9.41 -2.51 0.16
N TYR A 127 -9.12 -2.18 -1.10
CA TYR A 127 -8.72 -0.82 -1.47
C TYR A 127 -9.83 0.22 -1.27
N PRO A 128 -11.11 -0.03 -1.64
CA PRO A 128 -12.18 0.91 -1.32
C PRO A 128 -12.32 1.14 0.17
N VAL A 129 -12.27 0.09 1.00
CA VAL A 129 -12.35 0.20 2.46
C VAL A 129 -11.21 1.07 3.00
N PHE A 130 -9.97 0.82 2.58
CA PHE A 130 -8.83 1.66 2.98
C PHE A 130 -8.94 3.09 2.46
N GLY A 131 -9.49 3.30 1.27
CA GLY A 131 -9.77 4.62 0.71
C GLY A 131 -10.77 5.40 1.56
N PHE A 132 -11.89 4.77 1.95
CA PHE A 132 -12.86 5.36 2.86
C PHE A 132 -12.25 5.70 4.22
N ILE A 133 -11.51 4.76 4.82
CA ILE A 133 -10.81 5.01 6.09
C ILE A 133 -9.84 6.20 5.95
N GLY A 134 -9.10 6.28 4.83
CA GLY A 134 -8.21 7.39 4.54
C GLY A 134 -8.95 8.73 4.46
N LEU A 135 -10.06 8.78 3.75
CA LEU A 135 -10.92 9.97 3.67
C LEU A 135 -11.45 10.38 5.06
N TRP A 136 -11.92 9.41 5.86
CA TRP A 136 -12.36 9.64 7.23
C TRP A 136 -11.26 10.24 8.09
N VAL A 137 -10.03 9.73 8.01
CA VAL A 137 -8.88 10.27 8.76
C VAL A 137 -8.55 11.70 8.32
N ILE A 138 -8.58 11.99 7.02
CA ILE A 138 -8.33 13.36 6.52
C ILE A 138 -9.40 14.33 7.04
N LEU A 139 -10.69 13.96 6.96
CA LEU A 139 -11.79 14.77 7.48
C LEU A 139 -11.66 15.00 8.99
N TYR A 140 -11.31 13.97 9.75
CA TYR A 140 -11.11 14.08 11.19
C TYR A 140 -9.95 15.03 11.55
N VAL A 141 -8.81 14.91 10.85
CA VAL A 141 -7.64 15.76 11.10
C VAL A 141 -7.94 17.22 10.76
N ILE A 142 -8.60 17.48 9.63
CA ILE A 142 -9.02 18.83 9.24
C ILE A 142 -10.02 19.40 10.26
N GLY A 143 -10.99 18.60 10.69
CA GLY A 143 -11.99 18.99 11.70
C GLY A 143 -11.40 19.26 13.08
N SER A 144 -10.33 18.54 13.48
CA SER A 144 -9.63 18.81 14.75
C SER A 144 -8.74 20.05 14.73
N LEU A 145 -8.46 20.60 13.54
CA LEU A 145 -7.64 21.79 13.35
C LEU A 145 -8.47 23.09 13.33
N SER A 146 -9.80 22.98 13.21
CA SER A 146 -10.76 24.10 13.23
C SER A 146 -11.45 24.22 14.58
#